data_AF-A0A9Q5SN53-F1
#
_entry.id   AF-A0A9Q5SN53-F1
#
_cell.length_a   1.000
_cell.length_b   1.000
_cell.length_c   1.000
_cell.angle_alpha   90.00
_cell.angle_beta   90.00
_cell.angle_gamma   90.00
#
_symmetry.space_group_name_H-M   'P 1'
#
loop_
_entity.id
_entity.type
_entity.pdbx_description
1 polymer ?
#
loop_
_entity_poly.entity_id
_entity_poly.type
_entity_poly.pdbx_seq_one_letter_code
_entity_poly.pdbx_strand_id
1 'polypeptide(L)'
;MLNNWLTLSEIEVETEIPYVILRRYIRGHGHHLKMKKQKSGYLIEKEFIPKILKINLYYQEGKNFEQIEEILCLHCKFREDSSEENEESITNQIMSALIHMNEKLFDLNQKYEGLAKEFQVQKENLNHKLLDNSSRVLQRDEQDKVYQKSRITLGNGKIWSFFKC
;
A
#
# COMPACT_ATOMS: atom_id res chain seq x y z
N MET A 1 20.76 29.17 -27.18
CA MET A 1 20.58 28.46 -25.90
C MET A 1 20.48 26.98 -26.24
N LEU A 2 21.43 26.14 -25.81
CA LEU A 2 21.38 24.71 -26.06
C LEU A 2 20.26 24.12 -25.22
N ASN A 3 19.32 23.42 -25.84
CA ASN A 3 18.29 22.68 -25.11
C ASN A 3 18.97 21.56 -24.32
N ASN A 4 19.10 21.73 -23.01
CA ASN A 4 19.68 20.72 -22.12
C ASN A 4 18.76 19.52 -21.87
N TRP A 5 17.59 19.46 -22.51
CA TRP A 5 16.58 18.44 -22.31
C TRP A 5 16.32 17.71 -23.61
N LEU A 6 16.46 16.39 -23.57
CA LEU A 6 16.30 15.51 -24.72
C LEU A 6 15.13 14.54 -24.51
N THR A 7 14.35 14.34 -25.55
CA THR A 7 13.36 13.28 -25.67
C THR A 7 14.05 11.94 -25.88
N LEU A 8 13.32 10.86 -25.59
CA LEU A 8 13.80 9.50 -25.86
C LEU A 8 14.20 9.26 -27.32
N SER A 9 13.50 9.87 -28.28
CA SER A 9 13.82 9.77 -29.70
C SER A 9 15.12 10.48 -30.07
N GLU A 10 15.40 11.64 -29.46
CA GLU A 10 16.69 12.32 -29.66
C GLU A 10 17.84 11.51 -29.06
N ILE A 11 17.61 10.86 -27.92
CA ILE A 11 18.61 9.99 -27.27
C ILE A 11 18.87 8.72 -28.09
N GLU A 12 17.84 8.14 -28.69
CA GLU A 12 17.99 7.00 -29.61
C GLU A 12 18.91 7.36 -30.79
N VAL A 13 18.74 8.55 -31.36
CA VAL A 13 19.61 9.04 -32.44
C VAL A 13 21.02 9.31 -31.93
N GLU A 14 21.20 9.89 -30.74
CA GLU A 14 22.52 10.23 -30.19
C GLU A 14 23.32 9.01 -29.70
N THR A 15 22.63 7.98 -29.20
CA THR A 15 23.27 6.82 -28.55
C THR A 15 23.22 5.54 -29.38
N GLU A 16 22.42 5.51 -30.45
CA GLU A 16 22.11 4.33 -31.25
C GLU A 16 21.46 3.19 -30.43
N ILE A 17 21.04 3.46 -29.20
CA ILE A 17 20.29 2.51 -28.38
C ILE A 17 18.82 2.56 -28.79
N PRO A 18 18.22 1.43 -29.21
CA PRO A 18 16.82 1.41 -29.63
C PRO A 18 15.87 1.97 -28.56
N TYR A 19 14.85 2.71 -29.00
CA TYR A 19 13.85 3.34 -28.13
C TYR A 19 13.26 2.39 -27.09
N VAL A 20 12.98 1.15 -27.49
CA VAL A 20 12.40 0.11 -26.62
C VAL A 20 13.35 -0.22 -25.45
N ILE A 21 14.65 -0.26 -25.72
CA ILE A 21 15.68 -0.54 -24.72
C ILE A 21 15.85 0.67 -23.80
N LEU A 22 15.94 1.89 -24.36
CA LEU A 22 15.98 3.12 -23.55
C LEU A 22 14.78 3.22 -22.60
N ARG A 23 13.57 2.90 -23.09
CA ARG A 23 12.37 2.87 -22.26
C ARG A 23 12.47 1.85 -21.13
N ARG A 24 13.05 0.68 -21.39
CA ARG A 24 13.32 -0.34 -20.36
C ARG A 24 14.28 0.19 -19.30
N TYR A 25 15.38 0.82 -19.70
CA TYR A 25 16.38 1.38 -18.78
C TYR A 25 15.78 2.49 -17.92
N ILE A 26 15.00 3.40 -18.51
CA ILE A 26 14.32 4.46 -17.77
C ILE A 26 13.31 3.89 -16.77
N ARG A 27 12.55 2.87 -17.15
CA ARG A 27 11.56 2.27 -16.25
C ARG A 27 12.23 1.62 -15.03
N GLY A 28 13.39 0.99 -15.22
CA GLY A 28 14.12 0.34 -14.13
C GLY A 28 14.98 1.32 -13.31
N HIS A 29 15.80 2.11 -13.99
CA HIS A 29 16.90 2.88 -13.41
C HIS A 29 16.69 4.41 -13.53
N GLY A 30 15.51 4.86 -13.97
CA GLY A 30 15.25 6.28 -14.26
C GLY A 30 15.34 7.20 -13.05
N HIS A 31 15.26 6.67 -11.83
CA HIS A 31 15.44 7.44 -10.61
C HIS A 31 16.90 7.88 -10.39
N HIS A 32 17.87 7.29 -11.12
CA HIS A 32 19.26 7.75 -11.17
C HIS A 32 19.51 8.87 -12.19
N LEU A 33 18.48 9.28 -12.93
CA LEU A 33 18.52 10.27 -14.01
C LEU A 33 17.74 11.54 -13.64
N LYS A 34 18.20 12.71 -14.12
CA LYS A 34 17.42 13.94 -14.02
C LYS A 34 16.39 14.01 -15.14
N MET A 35 15.12 13.81 -14.77
CA MET A 35 14.01 13.63 -15.71
C MET A 35 12.86 14.61 -15.45
N LYS A 36 12.16 15.01 -16.51
CA LYS A 36 10.90 15.76 -16.45
C LYS A 36 9.83 15.05 -17.24
N LYS A 37 8.61 15.00 -16.70
CA LYS A 37 7.45 14.42 -17.38
C LYS A 37 6.87 15.44 -18.36
N GLN A 38 6.58 15.00 -19.58
CA GLN A 38 5.85 15.75 -20.60
C GLN A 38 4.54 15.03 -20.92
N LYS A 39 3.56 15.73 -21.53
CA LYS A 39 2.23 15.18 -21.86
C LYS A 39 2.26 13.80 -22.55
N SER A 40 3.26 13.53 -23.40
CA SER A 40 3.40 12.27 -24.13
C SER A 40 4.68 11.48 -23.83
N GLY A 41 5.44 11.83 -22.78
CA GLY A 41 6.71 11.13 -22.54
C GLY A 41 7.59 11.72 -21.45
N TYR A 42 8.90 11.54 -21.63
CA TYR A 42 9.93 11.98 -20.71
C TYR A 42 10.98 12.82 -21.43
N LEU A 43 11.46 13.84 -20.73
CA LEU A 43 12.65 14.59 -21.08
C LEU A 43 13.75 14.24 -20.10
N ILE A 44 14.96 14.01 -20.60
CA ILE A 44 16.14 13.69 -19.81
C ILE A 44 17.16 14.79 -20.03
N GLU A 45 17.83 15.21 -18.95
CA GLU A 45 18.89 16.19 -19.06
C GLU A 45 20.10 15.59 -19.79
N LYS A 46 20.66 16.33 -20.76
CA LYS A 46 21.74 15.85 -21.64
C LYS A 46 22.98 15.37 -20.87
N GLU A 47 23.26 15.95 -19.71
CA GLU A 47 24.36 15.54 -18.85
C GLU A 47 24.27 14.10 -18.33
N PHE A 48 23.08 13.49 -18.40
CA PHE A 48 22.81 12.13 -17.94
C PHE A 48 22.92 11.08 -19.05
N ILE A 49 23.18 11.47 -20.31
CA ILE A 49 23.42 10.54 -21.42
C ILE A 49 24.56 9.56 -21.14
N PRO A 50 25.73 9.98 -20.59
CA PRO A 50 26.79 9.05 -20.22
C PRO A 50 26.35 8.00 -19.19
N LYS A 51 25.40 8.32 -18.31
CA LYS A 51 24.87 7.37 -17.33
C LYS A 51 23.98 6.32 -18.01
N ILE A 52 23.19 6.70 -19.01
CA ILE A 52 22.42 5.76 -19.84
C ILE A 52 23.36 4.81 -20.60
N LEU A 53 24.44 5.33 -21.16
CA LEU A 53 25.46 4.51 -21.83
C LEU A 53 26.12 3.50 -20.86
N LYS A 54 26.41 3.92 -19.63
CA LYS A 54 26.92 3.01 -18.59
C LYS A 54 25.91 1.91 -18.25
N ILE A 55 24.63 2.25 -18.10
CA ILE A 55 23.56 1.25 -17.88
C ILE A 55 23.54 0.25 -19.03
N ASN A 56 23.63 0.72 -20.27
CA ASN A 56 23.68 -0.15 -21.44
C ASN A 56 24.88 -1.09 -21.41
N LEU A 57 26.07 -0.57 -21.09
CA LEU A 57 27.28 -1.37 -20.95
C LEU A 57 27.12 -2.48 -19.90
N TYR A 58 26.55 -2.17 -18.74
CA TYR A 58 26.33 -3.18 -17.70
C TYR A 58 25.40 -4.31 -18.13
N TYR A 59 24.34 -3.99 -18.89
CA TYR A 59 23.48 -5.01 -19.47
C TYR A 59 24.20 -5.84 -20.55
N GLN A 60 25.06 -5.21 -21.37
CA GLN A 60 25.89 -5.92 -22.35
C GLN A 60 26.92 -6.85 -21.68
N GLU A 61 27.39 -6.50 -20.49
CA GLU A 61 28.25 -7.33 -19.64
C GLU A 61 27.50 -8.45 -18.92
N GLY A 62 26.19 -8.59 -19.13
CA GLY A 62 25.37 -9.65 -18.54
C GLY A 62 24.94 -9.41 -17.09
N LYS A 63 25.09 -8.19 -16.56
CA LYS A 63 24.62 -7.85 -15.21
C LYS A 63 23.10 -7.86 -15.15
N ASN A 64 22.57 -8.33 -14.03
CA ASN A 64 21.13 -8.29 -13.77
C ASN A 64 20.70 -6.93 -13.19
N PHE A 65 19.39 -6.75 -13.04
CA PHE A 65 18.81 -5.49 -12.57
C PHE A 65 19.36 -5.08 -11.19
N GLU A 66 19.41 -6.02 -10.25
CA GLU A 66 19.84 -5.80 -8.87
C GLU A 66 21.31 -5.38 -8.78
N GLN A 67 22.18 -6.05 -9.55
CA GLN A 67 23.61 -5.72 -9.64
C GLN A 67 23.83 -4.33 -10.23
N ILE A 68 23.07 -3.97 -11.26
CA ILE A 68 23.15 -2.65 -11.87
C ILE A 68 22.70 -1.58 -10.87
N GLU A 69 21.61 -1.81 -10.15
CA GLU A 69 21.12 -0.91 -9.11
C GLU A 69 22.13 -0.71 -7.98
N GLU A 70 22.77 -1.77 -7.51
CA GLU A 70 23.81 -1.69 -6.49
C GLU A 70 24.98 -0.82 -6.96
N ILE A 71 25.47 -1.04 -8.18
CA ILE A 71 26.55 -0.25 -8.78
C ILE A 71 26.16 1.22 -8.92
N LEU A 72 24.95 1.51 -9.41
CA LEU A 72 24.47 2.88 -9.58
C LEU A 72 24.29 3.60 -8.23
N CYS A 73 23.79 2.91 -7.21
CA CYS A 73 23.66 3.44 -5.86
C CYS A 73 25.02 3.76 -5.23
N LEU A 74 26.03 2.90 -5.42
CA LEU A 74 27.39 3.14 -4.93
C LEU A 74 28.02 4.38 -5.59
N HIS A 75 27.79 4.57 -6.89
CA HIS A 75 28.28 5.74 -7.63
C HIS A 75 27.47 7.03 -7.40
N CYS A 76 26.30 6.97 -6.77
CA CYS A 76 25.55 8.16 -6.37
C CYS A 76 26.19 8.93 -5.20
N LYS A 77 27.24 8.40 -4.56
CA LYS A 77 27.95 9.04 -3.44
C LYS A 77 29.11 9.98 -3.83
N PHE A 78 29.40 10.23 -5.11
CA PHE A 78 30.64 10.95 -5.50
C PHE A 78 30.49 11.92 -6.69
N ARG A 79 29.49 12.79 -6.67
CA ARG A 79 29.50 13.97 -7.56
C ARG A 79 28.97 15.22 -6.85
N GLU A 80 29.59 15.54 -5.71
CA GLU A 80 29.63 16.90 -5.18
C GLU A 80 30.77 17.63 -5.91
N ASP A 81 30.40 18.51 -6.82
CA ASP A 81 31.32 19.52 -7.34
C ASP A 81 31.07 20.80 -6.54
N SER A 82 32.03 21.12 -5.67
CA SER A 82 32.31 22.42 -5.04
C SER A 82 31.24 23.08 -4.15
N SER A 83 31.33 22.88 -2.83
CA SER A 83 31.27 23.91 -1.77
C SER A 83 31.13 23.22 -0.41
N GLU A 84 32.24 23.13 0.34
CA GLU A 84 32.33 22.50 1.66
C GLU A 84 31.45 23.16 2.74
N GLU A 85 30.73 24.25 2.44
CA GLU A 85 29.80 24.90 3.38
C GLU A 85 28.36 24.34 3.33
N ASN A 86 28.01 23.50 2.34
CA ASN A 86 26.62 23.08 2.12
C ASN A 86 26.31 21.63 2.54
N GLU A 87 27.32 20.80 2.76
CA GLU A 87 27.14 19.40 3.15
C GLU A 87 26.50 19.24 4.53
N GLU A 88 26.89 20.07 5.51
CA GLU A 88 26.29 20.05 6.85
C GLU A 88 24.82 20.52 6.82
N SER A 89 24.48 21.46 5.93
CA SER A 89 23.11 21.94 5.75
C SER A 89 22.20 20.89 5.10
N ILE A 90 22.69 20.18 4.07
CA ILE A 90 21.93 19.15 3.35
C ILE A 90 21.74 17.90 4.23
N THR A 91 22.79 17.47 4.94
CA THR A 91 22.70 16.34 5.87
C THR A 91 21.72 16.62 7.01
N ASN A 92 21.70 17.84 7.56
CA ASN A 92 20.72 18.25 8.57
C ASN A 92 19.28 18.28 8.02
N GLN A 93 19.07 18.71 6.78
CA GLN A 93 17.75 18.68 6.14
C GLN A 93 17.24 17.25 5.91
N ILE A 94 18.11 16.34 5.46
CA ILE A 94 17.77 14.92 5.29
C ILE A 94 17.47 14.30 6.65
N MET A 95 18.27 14.57 7.68
CA MET A 95 18.06 14.08 9.04
C MET A 95 16.72 14.56 9.60
N SER A 96 16.40 15.85 9.44
CA SER A 96 15.12 16.44 9.85
C SER A 96 13.94 15.79 9.14
N ALA A 97 14.05 15.55 7.83
CA ALA A 97 13.02 14.86 7.06
C ALA A 97 12.80 13.42 7.54
N LEU A 98 13.88 12.70 7.87
CA LEU A 98 13.81 11.33 8.41
C LEU A 98 13.17 11.29 9.80
N ILE A 99 13.51 12.23 10.69
CA ILE A 99 12.91 12.35 12.02
C ILE A 99 11.40 12.60 11.88
N HIS A 100 11.00 13.56 11.05
CA HIS A 100 9.59 13.87 10.83
C HIS A 100 8.81 12.72 10.16
N MET A 101 9.46 11.93 9.29
CA MET A 101 8.85 10.68 8.79
C MET A 101 8.67 9.65 9.90
N ASN A 102 9.65 9.50 10.79
CA ASN A 102 9.58 8.56 11.90
C ASN A 102 8.46 8.95 12.89
N GLU A 103 8.31 10.24 13.19
CA GLU A 103 7.18 10.77 13.98
C GLU A 103 5.83 10.45 13.34
N LYS A 104 5.69 10.67 12.03
CA LYS A 104 4.45 10.31 11.32
C LYS A 104 4.16 8.81 11.32
N LEU A 105 5.19 7.97 11.24
CA LEU A 105 5.04 6.52 11.34
C LEU A 105 4.61 6.11 12.75
N PHE A 106 5.15 6.76 13.78
CA PHE A 106 4.75 6.55 15.16
C PHE A 106 3.28 6.91 15.38
N ASP A 107 2.85 8.08 14.92
CA ASP A 107 1.45 8.52 15.00
C ASP A 107 0.51 7.56 14.27
N LEU A 108 0.92 7.07 13.09
CA LEU A 108 0.14 6.12 12.30
C LEU A 108 0.00 4.78 13.04
N ASN A 109 1.07 4.27 13.63
CA ASN A 109 1.05 3.06 14.44
C ASN A 109 0.14 3.21 15.65
N GLN A 110 0.18 4.35 16.33
CA GLN A 110 -0.70 4.62 17.47
C GLN A 110 -2.18 4.65 17.06
N LYS A 111 -2.50 5.27 15.91
CA LYS A 111 -3.86 5.25 15.35
C LYS A 111 -4.30 3.84 14.99
N TYR A 112 -3.40 3.04 14.42
CA TYR A 112 -3.68 1.64 14.08
C TYR A 112 -3.97 0.80 15.32
N GLU A 113 -3.19 0.95 16.40
CA GLU A 113 -3.44 0.30 17.68
C GLU A 113 -4.78 0.73 18.30
N GLY A 114 -5.11 2.03 18.23
CA GLY A 114 -6.41 2.54 18.68
C GLY A 114 -7.57 1.90 17.93
N LEU A 115 -7.49 1.87 16.60
CA LEU A 115 -8.49 1.25 15.75
C LEU A 115 -8.65 -0.25 16.02
N ALA A 116 -7.55 -0.97 16.24
CA ALA A 116 -7.57 -2.38 16.58
C ALA A 116 -8.28 -2.65 17.91
N LYS A 117 -8.06 -1.80 18.92
CA LYS A 117 -8.77 -1.88 20.22
C LYS A 117 -10.26 -1.60 20.06
N GLU A 118 -10.64 -0.57 19.33
CA GLU A 118 -12.05 -0.27 19.06
C GLU A 118 -12.76 -1.42 18.34
N PHE A 119 -12.10 -2.03 17.36
CA PHE A 119 -12.63 -3.18 16.64
C PHE A 119 -12.83 -4.39 17.56
N GLN A 120 -11.88 -4.64 18.47
CA GLN A 120 -11.99 -5.71 19.47
C GLN A 120 -13.20 -5.48 20.40
N VAL A 121 -13.37 -4.25 20.90
CA VAL A 121 -14.50 -3.88 21.76
C VAL A 121 -15.84 -4.01 21.00
N GLN A 122 -15.91 -3.58 19.74
CA GLN A 122 -17.11 -3.75 18.93
C GLN A 122 -17.46 -5.23 18.72
N LYS A 123 -16.45 -6.07 18.46
CA LYS A 123 -16.63 -7.52 18.31
C LYS A 123 -17.19 -8.16 19.58
N GLU A 124 -16.66 -7.80 20.75
CA GLU A 124 -17.15 -8.29 22.05
C GLU A 124 -18.59 -7.85 22.31
N ASN A 125 -18.92 -6.58 22.05
CA ASN A 125 -20.28 -6.07 22.18
C ASN A 125 -21.27 -6.78 21.26
N LEU A 126 -20.88 -7.08 20.01
CA LEU A 126 -21.71 -7.84 19.08
C LEU A 126 -21.94 -9.27 19.58
N ASN A 127 -20.89 -9.94 20.07
CA ASN A 127 -21.00 -11.27 20.64
C ASN A 127 -21.95 -11.29 21.85
N HIS A 128 -21.84 -10.32 22.77
CA HIS A 128 -22.74 -10.21 23.91
C HIS A 128 -24.19 -10.03 23.45
N LYS A 129 -24.45 -9.13 22.49
CA LYS A 129 -25.80 -8.91 21.94
C LYS A 129 -26.36 -10.17 21.27
N LEU A 130 -25.53 -10.96 20.58
CA LEU A 130 -25.94 -12.23 19.97
C LEU A 130 -26.32 -13.27 21.03
N LEU A 131 -25.53 -13.38 22.10
CA LEU A 131 -25.79 -14.29 23.23
C LEU A 131 -27.09 -13.92 23.97
N ASP A 132 -27.28 -12.63 24.26
CA ASP A 132 -28.51 -12.13 24.88
C ASP A 132 -29.73 -12.42 24.00
N ASN A 133 -29.65 -12.13 22.70
CA ASN A 133 -30.75 -12.36 21.79
C ASN A 133 -31.10 -13.86 21.69
N SER A 134 -30.09 -14.72 21.59
CA SER A 134 -30.28 -16.17 21.58
C SER A 134 -30.99 -16.66 22.85
N SER A 135 -30.58 -16.16 24.01
CA SER A 135 -31.21 -16.49 25.30
C SER A 135 -32.68 -16.03 25.36
N ARG A 136 -32.99 -14.84 24.83
CA ARG A 136 -34.37 -14.31 24.77
C ARG A 136 -35.25 -15.04 23.78
N VAL A 137 -34.68 -15.62 22.71
CA VAL A 137 -35.42 -16.49 21.78
C VAL A 137 -35.75 -17.80 22.47
N LEU A 138 -34.79 -18.45 23.12
CA LEU A 138 -35.01 -19.70 23.84
C LEU A 138 -36.08 -19.58 24.93
N GLN A 139 -36.07 -18.48 25.71
CA GLN A 139 -37.10 -18.22 26.71
C GLN A 139 -38.50 -18.04 26.12
N ARG A 140 -38.60 -17.40 24.94
CA ARG A 140 -39.88 -17.27 24.22
C ARG A 140 -40.39 -18.63 23.73
N ASP A 141 -39.51 -19.42 23.14
CA ASP A 141 -39.84 -20.77 22.66
C ASP A 141 -40.28 -21.69 23.82
N GLU A 142 -39.66 -21.58 25.00
CA GLU A 142 -40.06 -22.31 26.20
C GLU A 142 -41.44 -21.87 26.71
N GLN A 143 -41.70 -20.56 26.78
CA GLN A 143 -43.01 -20.04 27.16
C GLN A 143 -44.09 -20.49 26.18
N ASP A 144 -43.84 -20.42 24.88
CA ASP A 144 -44.78 -20.84 23.85
C ASP A 144 -45.09 -22.35 23.94
N LYS A 145 -44.08 -23.19 24.22
CA LYS A 145 -44.29 -24.62 24.49
C LYS A 145 -45.16 -24.87 25.72
N VAL A 146 -44.98 -24.09 26.79
CA VAL A 146 -45.82 -24.18 28.01
C VAL A 146 -47.26 -23.75 27.71
N TYR A 147 -47.45 -22.64 26.98
CA TYR A 147 -48.78 -22.17 26.56
C TYR A 147 -49.50 -23.16 25.63
N GLN A 148 -48.78 -23.80 24.70
CA GLN A 148 -49.37 -24.82 23.84
C GLN A 148 -49.78 -26.07 24.63
N LYS A 149 -48.93 -26.55 25.56
CA LYS A 149 -49.26 -27.69 26.43
C LYS A 149 -50.48 -27.43 27.30
N SER A 150 -50.62 -26.23 27.87
CA SER A 150 -51.78 -25.87 28.72
C SER A 150 -53.09 -25.80 27.92
N ARG A 151 -53.06 -25.37 26.65
CA ARG A 151 -54.22 -25.43 25.75
C ARG A 151 -54.64 -26.86 25.42
N ILE A 152 -53.69 -27.77 25.21
CA ILE A 152 -53.99 -29.18 24.93
C ILE A 152 -54.64 -29.84 26.16
N THR A 153 -54.14 -29.59 27.38
CA THR A 153 -54.76 -30.13 28.61
C THR A 153 -56.15 -29.55 28.88
N LEU A 154 -56.37 -28.26 28.63
CA LEU A 154 -57.70 -27.63 28.75
C LEU A 154 -58.68 -28.13 27.67
N GLY A 155 -58.21 -28.38 26.45
CA GLY A 155 -59.01 -28.92 25.33
C GLY A 155 -59.42 -30.39 25.55
N ASN A 156 -58.56 -31.19 26.18
CA ASN A 156 -58.84 -32.60 26.48
C ASN A 156 -59.75 -32.80 27.71
N GLY A 157 -60.05 -31.75 28.47
CA GLY A 157 -60.93 -31.80 29.65
C GLY A 157 -62.44 -31.69 29.37
N LYS A 158 -62.85 -31.59 28.09
CA LYS A 158 -64.27 -31.53 27.70
C LYS A 158 -64.58 -32.48 26.54
N ILE A 159 -64.57 -33.78 26.82
CA ILE A 159 -65.36 -34.74 26.03
C ILE A 159 -66.70 -34.84 26.73
N TRP A 160 -67.65 -33.97 26.36
CA TRP A 160 -69.05 -34.16 26.71
C TRP A 160 -69.58 -35.32 25.87
N SER A 161 -69.95 -36.39 26.57
CA SER A 161 -70.74 -37.51 26.08
C SER A 161 -72.04 -37.01 25.46
N PHE A 162 -72.10 -36.91 24.13
CA PHE A 162 -73.32 -36.66 23.37
C PHE A 162 -73.45 -37.67 22.23
N PHE A 163 -73.50 -38.95 22.58
CA PHE A 163 -74.13 -39.98 21.75
C PHE A 163 -74.61 -41.09 22.69
N LYS A 164 -75.89 -41.06 23.05
CA LYS A 164 -76.68 -42.28 23.31
C LYS A 164 -78.18 -41.95 23.33
N CYS A 165 -78.84 -42.51 22.32
CA CYS A 165 -80.26 -42.84 22.16
C CYS A 165 -81.26 -41.69 22.10
#